data_AF-A0AAV0TSR2-F1
#
_entry.id   AF-A0AAV0TSR2-F1
#
_cell.length_a   1.000
_cell.length_b   1.000
_cell.length_c   1.000
_cell.angle_alpha   90.00
_cell.angle_beta   90.00
_cell.angle_gamma   90.00
#
_symmetry.space_group_name_H-M   'P 1'
#
loop_
_entity.id
_entity.type
_entity.pdbx_description
1 polymer ?
#
loop_
_entity_poly.entity_id
_entity_poly.type
_entity_poly.pdbx_seq_one_letter_code
_entity_poly.pdbx_strand_id
1 'polypeptide(L)'
;MLVPRQENIDLSLLQQRIVDSGRELWDPVNQTDNVRVRRAGHDTWGIDKVVFIFGDDYLQNVFTFPYFHVWHKELAPIFAQMNISLRSVVRCMLASMPPGATIPVHHDTGSWVRFTHRMHLPVFTSPDVDFRVGPNDENMQRYELKQGTLYELNNIGRHCVKNNWDQHRVHLIFDYVEDSFPLNRMDLKPSTVVWQTRRSMDLSTDYGKRVPPSFMIIGAQKAGTTALHDYILQHDLVWPAKRKETHYFDWRWNRKLADPSTPEGAKQHLRYYEDTYFERKILYRYPSLMSGEATPSYMLGGSTVINRMKQVIPHCRKILAILRNPVERAYSHYSMTVDTEGSEQQLCNRGHHHLKDGCNFEQIVDDELEELAMLGVHLDMDFDEFDTKVMRRCLAFDHGAHSFVARGLYALQLTGWIKAYGMENTMLLTLDEFKTTDKLHTTMDKVFTFLDLPYHRIEDTSAKNTRKYDPIDDAVRAKLAAFYAPYNEKLYEMLGRNLGW
;
A
#
# COMPACT_ATOMS: atom_id res chain seq x y z
N MET A 1 10.59 2.76 28.84
CA MET A 1 11.19 1.50 29.37
C MET A 1 10.09 0.71 30.07
N LEU A 2 10.39 -0.46 30.65
CA LEU A 2 9.39 -1.25 31.40
C LEU A 2 9.06 -0.56 32.74
N VAL A 3 7.78 -0.39 33.06
CA VAL A 3 7.33 0.31 34.28
C VAL A 3 6.26 -0.52 35.00
N PRO A 4 6.40 -0.80 36.32
CA PRO A 4 5.32 -1.39 37.10
C PRO A 4 4.18 -0.37 37.27
N ARG A 5 2.95 -0.80 37.03
CA ARG A 5 1.74 0.04 37.11
C ARG A 5 0.88 -0.28 38.31
N GLN A 6 0.78 -1.56 38.68
CA GLN A 6 -0.02 -2.02 39.80
C GLN A 6 0.50 -3.36 40.31
N GLU A 7 0.50 -3.54 41.63
CA GLU A 7 0.89 -4.79 42.28
C GLU A 7 -0.34 -5.48 42.89
N ASN A 8 -0.17 -6.76 43.25
CA ASN A 8 -1.16 -7.55 43.99
C ASN A 8 -2.52 -7.71 43.28
N ILE A 9 -2.52 -7.82 41.96
CA ILE A 9 -3.73 -8.19 41.20
C ILE A 9 -4.05 -9.66 41.49
N ASP A 10 -5.28 -9.94 41.92
CA ASP A 10 -5.73 -11.31 42.14
C ASP A 10 -5.95 -12.02 40.81
N LEU A 11 -5.21 -13.12 40.63
CA LEU A 11 -5.22 -13.96 39.43
C LEU A 11 -5.81 -15.35 39.71
N SER A 12 -6.31 -15.60 40.92
CA SER A 12 -6.62 -16.95 41.40
C SER A 12 -7.58 -17.71 40.48
N LEU A 13 -8.63 -17.05 39.97
CA LEU A 13 -9.58 -17.65 39.03
C LEU A 13 -8.92 -18.02 37.68
N LEU A 14 -8.10 -17.11 37.14
CA LEU A 14 -7.40 -17.34 35.87
C LEU A 14 -6.35 -18.46 36.02
N GLN A 15 -5.62 -18.47 37.12
CA GLN A 15 -4.64 -19.50 37.43
C GLN A 15 -5.27 -20.88 37.56
N GLN A 16 -6.36 -20.98 38.33
CA GLN A 16 -7.11 -22.22 38.48
C GLN A 16 -7.60 -22.73 37.12
N ARG A 17 -8.18 -21.85 36.29
CA ARG A 17 -8.66 -22.22 34.95
C ARG A 17 -7.55 -22.75 34.05
N ILE A 18 -6.36 -22.14 34.07
CA ILE A 18 -5.21 -22.59 33.29
C ILE A 18 -4.71 -23.95 33.79
N VAL A 19 -4.61 -24.15 35.10
CA VAL A 19 -4.19 -25.43 35.70
C VAL A 19 -5.18 -26.54 35.36
N ASP A 20 -6.49 -26.29 35.50
CA ASP A 20 -7.55 -27.26 35.23
C ASP A 20 -7.61 -27.67 33.75
N SER A 21 -7.29 -26.74 32.84
CA SER A 21 -7.28 -27.00 31.40
C SER A 21 -6.04 -27.78 30.93
N GLY A 22 -4.99 -27.85 31.76
CA GLY A 22 -3.78 -28.60 31.48
C GLY A 22 -3.04 -28.15 30.21
N ARG A 23 -2.31 -29.09 29.59
CA ARG A 23 -1.52 -28.81 28.36
C ARG A 23 -2.40 -28.67 27.11
N GLU A 24 -3.59 -29.27 27.10
CA GLU A 24 -4.49 -29.27 25.94
C GLU A 24 -4.96 -27.86 25.55
N LEU A 25 -5.06 -26.94 26.53
CA LEU A 25 -5.37 -25.53 26.31
C LEU A 25 -4.49 -24.88 25.23
N TRP A 26 -3.23 -25.26 25.20
CA TRP A 26 -2.19 -24.63 24.41
C TRP A 26 -2.09 -25.20 22.99
N ASP A 27 -2.68 -26.37 22.74
CA ASP A 27 -2.66 -27.03 21.45
C ASP A 27 -3.70 -26.39 20.50
N PRO A 28 -3.30 -25.77 19.38
CA PRO A 28 -4.22 -25.18 18.42
C PRO A 28 -5.23 -26.17 17.83
N VAL A 29 -4.93 -27.48 17.83
CA VAL A 29 -5.85 -28.53 17.36
C VAL A 29 -7.02 -28.71 18.33
N ASN A 30 -6.78 -28.53 19.63
CA ASN A 30 -7.78 -28.71 20.68
C ASN A 30 -8.64 -27.46 20.94
N GLN A 31 -8.22 -26.29 20.46
CA GLN A 31 -9.00 -25.03 20.52
C GLN A 31 -10.16 -25.00 19.51
N THR A 32 -10.94 -26.09 19.43
CA THR A 32 -11.99 -26.30 18.40
C THR A 32 -13.22 -25.41 18.56
N ASP A 33 -13.48 -24.92 19.76
CA ASP A 33 -14.53 -23.96 20.11
C ASP A 33 -14.04 -22.50 20.05
N ASN A 34 -12.77 -22.29 19.65
CA ASN A 34 -12.24 -20.98 19.27
C ASN A 34 -12.12 -20.83 17.74
N VAL A 35 -11.83 -19.61 17.29
CA VAL A 35 -11.55 -19.34 15.88
C VAL A 35 -10.17 -19.85 15.50
N ARG A 36 -10.13 -20.68 14.45
CA ARG A 36 -8.87 -21.14 13.86
C ARG A 36 -8.19 -20.00 13.10
N VAL A 37 -7.08 -19.50 13.65
CA VAL A 37 -6.22 -18.52 12.99
C VAL A 37 -5.19 -19.24 12.11
N ARG A 38 -5.23 -18.97 10.80
CA ARG A 38 -4.21 -19.48 9.87
C ARG A 38 -3.19 -18.39 9.58
N ARG A 39 -1.97 -18.55 10.09
CA ARG A 39 -0.84 -17.64 9.85
C ARG A 39 0.24 -18.35 9.05
N ALA A 40 0.80 -17.67 8.06
CA ALA A 40 1.98 -18.17 7.37
C ALA A 40 3.23 -17.96 8.25
N GLY A 41 3.77 -19.03 8.84
CA GLY A 41 5.18 -19.09 9.27
C GLY A 41 5.60 -18.49 10.63
N HIS A 42 4.71 -18.37 11.62
CA HIS A 42 5.06 -17.73 12.92
C HIS A 42 4.99 -18.64 14.15
N ASP A 43 4.88 -19.95 13.96
CA ASP A 43 4.99 -20.95 15.05
C ASP A 43 6.46 -21.32 15.34
N THR A 44 7.40 -20.57 14.77
CA THR A 44 8.84 -20.87 14.74
C THR A 44 9.56 -20.71 16.08
N TRP A 45 8.98 -20.00 17.05
CA TRP A 45 9.61 -19.79 18.37
C TRP A 45 9.07 -20.72 19.48
N GLY A 46 8.13 -21.62 19.16
CA GLY A 46 7.59 -22.57 20.12
C GLY A 46 6.85 -21.94 21.30
N ILE A 47 6.25 -20.76 21.09
CA ILE A 47 5.43 -20.06 22.09
C ILE A 47 3.97 -20.39 21.83
N ASP A 48 3.34 -21.01 22.82
CA ASP A 48 1.93 -21.36 22.79
C ASP A 48 1.08 -20.13 23.15
N LYS A 49 -0.12 -20.03 22.59
CA LYS A 49 -1.00 -18.87 22.83
C LYS A 49 -2.49 -19.22 22.81
N VAL A 50 -3.23 -18.45 23.61
CA VAL A 50 -4.70 -18.40 23.57
C VAL A 50 -5.09 -16.97 23.27
N VAL A 51 -5.76 -16.74 22.14
CA VAL A 51 -6.13 -15.39 21.69
C VAL A 51 -7.59 -15.12 22.06
N PHE A 52 -7.82 -13.99 22.74
CA PHE A 52 -9.15 -13.51 23.12
C PHE A 52 -9.60 -12.32 22.26
N ILE A 53 -8.69 -11.38 22.01
CA ILE A 53 -8.94 -10.20 21.18
C ILE A 53 -7.74 -9.97 20.29
N PHE A 54 -7.97 -9.63 19.02
CA PHE A 54 -6.91 -9.27 18.09
C PHE A 54 -7.33 -8.11 17.19
N GLY A 55 -6.61 -6.99 17.24
CA GLY A 55 -6.73 -5.88 16.29
C GLY A 55 -5.71 -5.97 15.17
N ASP A 56 -6.12 -5.58 13.96
CA ASP A 56 -5.20 -5.45 12.82
C ASP A 56 -4.10 -4.39 13.08
N ASP A 57 -3.10 -4.30 12.20
CA ASP A 57 -1.94 -3.43 12.41
C ASP A 57 -2.28 -1.95 12.40
N TYR A 58 -3.36 -1.58 11.70
CA TYR A 58 -3.82 -0.21 11.55
C TYR A 58 -4.99 0.14 12.48
N LEU A 59 -5.37 -0.80 13.36
CA LEU A 59 -6.52 -0.71 14.26
C LEU A 59 -7.83 -0.36 13.55
N GLN A 60 -7.96 -0.71 12.27
CA GLN A 60 -9.19 -0.51 11.51
C GLN A 60 -10.28 -1.47 12.00
N ASN A 61 -9.89 -2.69 12.37
CA ASN A 61 -10.79 -3.70 12.90
C ASN A 61 -10.19 -4.38 14.13
N VAL A 62 -11.04 -4.63 15.12
CA VAL A 62 -10.72 -5.38 16.34
C VAL A 62 -11.65 -6.57 16.44
N PHE A 63 -11.08 -7.76 16.45
CA PHE A 63 -11.80 -9.01 16.43
C PHE A 63 -11.86 -9.61 17.84
N THR A 64 -13.06 -9.87 18.32
CA THR A 64 -13.31 -10.58 19.58
C THR A 64 -13.50 -12.06 19.28
N PHE A 65 -12.69 -12.91 19.88
CA PHE A 65 -12.73 -14.36 19.71
C PHE A 65 -13.73 -14.99 20.68
N PRO A 66 -14.37 -16.12 20.35
CA PRO A 66 -15.31 -16.82 21.23
C PRO A 66 -14.78 -17.04 22.65
N TYR A 67 -13.49 -17.32 22.78
CA TYR A 67 -12.85 -17.55 24.08
C TYR A 67 -12.89 -16.33 25.00
N PHE A 68 -12.96 -15.11 24.48
CA PHE A 68 -13.14 -13.93 25.31
C PHE A 68 -14.43 -14.00 26.14
N HIS A 69 -15.52 -14.49 25.53
CA HIS A 69 -16.81 -14.65 26.19
C HIS A 69 -16.81 -15.83 27.15
N VAL A 70 -16.19 -16.95 26.76
CA VAL A 70 -16.06 -18.15 27.61
C VAL A 70 -15.23 -17.87 28.86
N TRP A 71 -14.14 -17.11 28.73
CA TRP A 71 -13.20 -16.75 29.81
C TRP A 71 -13.54 -15.42 30.49
N HIS A 72 -14.73 -14.86 30.24
CA HIS A 72 -15.10 -13.55 30.76
C HIS A 72 -15.13 -13.53 32.30
N LYS A 73 -15.48 -14.65 32.95
CA LYS A 73 -15.53 -14.75 34.42
C LYS A 73 -14.15 -14.59 35.06
N GLU A 74 -13.11 -15.07 34.39
CA GLU A 74 -11.72 -14.99 34.81
C GLU A 74 -11.10 -13.64 34.44
N LEU A 75 -11.41 -13.12 33.24
CA LEU A 75 -10.79 -11.89 32.71
C LEU A 75 -11.41 -10.61 33.30
N ALA A 76 -12.73 -10.50 33.37
CA ALA A 76 -13.39 -9.25 33.75
C ALA A 76 -12.99 -8.73 35.15
N PRO A 77 -12.85 -9.57 36.21
CA PRO A 77 -12.38 -9.11 37.51
C PRO A 77 -10.95 -8.57 37.48
N ILE A 78 -10.08 -9.11 36.62
CA ILE A 78 -8.70 -8.64 36.47
C ILE A 78 -8.70 -7.23 35.87
N PHE A 79 -9.45 -7.02 34.78
CA PHE A 79 -9.57 -5.69 34.15
C PHE A 79 -10.24 -4.65 35.05
N ALA A 80 -11.22 -5.06 35.86
CA ALA A 80 -11.84 -4.20 36.86
C ALA A 80 -10.83 -3.73 37.93
N GLN A 81 -9.96 -4.63 38.43
CA GLN A 81 -8.89 -4.28 39.39
C GLN A 81 -7.89 -3.27 38.81
N MET A 82 -7.63 -3.34 37.50
CA MET A 82 -6.71 -2.43 36.79
C MET A 82 -7.34 -1.09 36.40
N ASN A 83 -8.66 -0.95 36.58
CA ASN A 83 -9.45 0.17 36.05
C ASN A 83 -9.26 0.38 34.53
N ILE A 84 -9.15 -0.72 33.78
CA ILE A 84 -9.02 -0.69 32.31
C ILE A 84 -10.31 -1.21 31.70
N SER A 85 -10.95 -0.39 30.88
CA SER A 85 -12.18 -0.75 30.17
C SER A 85 -11.91 -1.86 29.15
N LEU A 86 -12.62 -2.99 29.25
CA LEU A 86 -12.56 -4.05 28.24
C LEU A 86 -12.91 -3.56 26.81
N ARG A 87 -13.67 -2.46 26.69
CA ARG A 87 -14.00 -1.83 25.41
C ARG A 87 -12.83 -1.09 24.76
N SER A 88 -11.78 -0.78 25.52
CA SER A 88 -10.56 -0.15 25.03
C SER A 88 -9.49 -1.17 24.60
N VAL A 89 -9.64 -2.44 25.00
CA VAL A 89 -8.64 -3.50 24.76
C VAL A 89 -8.69 -3.94 23.30
N VAL A 90 -7.63 -3.68 22.54
CA VAL A 90 -7.53 -3.99 21.11
C VAL A 90 -6.82 -5.31 20.84
N ARG A 91 -6.00 -5.79 21.78
CA ARG A 91 -5.40 -7.13 21.71
C ARG A 91 -5.37 -7.72 23.11
N CYS A 92 -5.63 -9.02 23.23
CA CYS A 92 -5.60 -9.72 24.50
C CYS A 92 -5.33 -11.21 24.24
N MET A 93 -4.29 -11.74 24.87
CA MET A 93 -3.89 -13.14 24.74
C MET A 93 -3.18 -13.66 25.99
N LEU A 94 -3.30 -14.95 26.25
CA LEU A 94 -2.34 -15.67 27.08
C LEU A 94 -1.18 -16.14 26.21
N ALA A 95 0.04 -15.93 26.66
CA ALA A 95 1.25 -16.47 26.04
C ALA A 95 1.96 -17.41 27.02
N SER A 96 2.20 -18.65 26.62
CA SER A 96 2.88 -19.69 27.40
C SER A 96 4.19 -20.06 26.74
N MET A 97 5.27 -19.95 27.50
CA MET A 97 6.63 -20.15 27.03
C MET A 97 7.24 -21.37 27.75
N PRO A 98 7.62 -22.44 27.03
CA PRO A 98 8.15 -23.65 27.65
C PRO A 98 9.51 -23.43 28.32
N PRO A 99 9.95 -24.35 29.21
CA PRO A 99 11.31 -24.36 29.75
C PRO A 99 12.37 -24.33 28.65
N GLY A 100 13.41 -23.52 28.84
CA GLY A 100 14.53 -23.38 27.91
C GLY A 100 14.25 -22.55 26.65
N ALA A 101 13.00 -22.19 26.35
CA ALA A 101 12.67 -21.37 25.19
C ALA A 101 13.34 -19.99 25.26
N THR A 102 13.55 -19.38 24.09
CA THR A 102 14.11 -18.04 23.97
C THR A 102 13.37 -17.27 22.89
N ILE A 103 12.93 -16.07 23.23
CA ILE A 103 12.53 -15.06 22.26
C ILE A 103 13.72 -14.10 22.09
N PRO A 104 14.34 -14.04 20.90
CA PRO A 104 15.54 -13.24 20.68
C PRO A 104 15.26 -11.74 20.80
N VAL A 105 16.32 -10.93 20.80
CA VAL A 105 16.19 -9.47 20.86
C VAL A 105 15.42 -8.95 19.65
N HIS A 106 14.28 -8.32 19.92
CA HIS A 106 13.40 -7.74 18.93
C HIS A 106 12.75 -6.47 19.47
N HIS A 107 11.92 -5.86 18.65
CA HIS A 107 10.97 -4.83 19.06
C HIS A 107 9.65 -5.12 18.35
N ASP A 108 8.55 -4.59 18.89
CA ASP A 108 7.26 -4.74 18.24
C ASP A 108 7.20 -3.81 17.02
N THR A 109 6.69 -4.33 15.91
CA THR A 109 6.55 -3.59 14.66
C THR A 109 5.09 -3.43 14.30
N GLY A 110 4.72 -2.30 13.72
CA GLY A 110 3.36 -2.04 13.25
C GLY A 110 2.85 -0.66 13.60
N SER A 111 1.81 -0.21 12.88
CA SER A 111 1.22 1.12 13.12
C SER A 111 0.60 1.23 14.51
N TRP A 112 -0.08 0.17 14.96
CA TRP A 112 -0.71 0.06 16.29
C TRP A 112 0.23 0.38 17.45
N VAL A 113 1.53 0.09 17.33
CA VAL A 113 2.54 0.25 18.40
C VAL A 113 2.53 1.67 18.98
N ARG A 114 2.25 2.67 18.16
CA ARG A 114 2.26 4.09 18.55
C ARG A 114 0.97 4.57 19.21
N PHE A 115 -0.09 3.77 19.12
CA PHE A 115 -1.44 4.15 19.54
C PHE A 115 -1.92 3.37 20.76
N THR A 116 -1.15 2.40 21.24
CA THR A 116 -1.56 1.47 22.30
C THR A 116 -0.60 1.46 23.49
N HIS A 117 -1.14 1.17 24.66
CA HIS A 117 -0.40 0.77 25.85
C HIS A 117 -0.26 -0.75 25.90
N ARG A 118 0.97 -1.25 25.97
CA ARG A 118 1.25 -2.70 26.10
C ARG A 118 1.43 -3.10 27.53
N MET A 119 0.59 -4.01 27.95
CA MET A 119 0.57 -4.50 29.31
C MET A 119 0.99 -5.96 29.35
N HIS A 120 1.90 -6.26 30.26
CA HIS A 120 2.31 -7.61 30.63
C HIS A 120 1.89 -7.86 32.07
N LEU A 121 1.03 -8.86 32.26
CA LEU A 121 0.62 -9.34 33.58
C LEU A 121 1.12 -10.78 33.74
N PRO A 122 2.20 -11.01 34.52
CA PRO A 122 2.74 -12.33 34.78
C PRO A 122 1.75 -13.17 35.59
N VAL A 123 1.32 -14.29 35.03
CA VAL A 123 0.38 -15.24 35.65
C VAL A 123 1.13 -16.38 36.31
N PHE A 124 2.14 -16.93 35.63
CA PHE A 124 3.11 -17.89 36.18
C PHE A 124 4.51 -17.48 35.71
N THR A 125 5.42 -17.27 36.66
CA THR A 125 6.77 -16.75 36.41
C THR A 125 7.70 -17.12 37.56
N SER A 126 9.01 -17.00 37.35
CA SER A 126 10.05 -17.26 38.35
C SER A 126 11.16 -16.20 38.24
N PRO A 127 11.90 -15.92 39.32
CA PRO A 127 13.16 -15.20 39.26
C PRO A 127 14.19 -15.79 38.29
N ASP A 128 14.04 -17.04 37.83
CA ASP A 128 14.92 -17.65 36.82
C ASP A 128 14.65 -17.17 35.37
N VAL A 129 13.53 -16.48 35.15
CA VAL A 129 13.22 -15.89 33.84
C VAL A 129 14.16 -14.72 33.58
N ASP A 130 14.87 -14.74 32.46
CA ASP A 130 15.73 -13.64 32.02
C ASP A 130 14.96 -12.78 31.01
N PHE A 131 14.19 -11.82 31.52
CA PHE A 131 13.49 -10.82 30.70
C PHE A 131 14.33 -9.55 30.64
N ARG A 132 14.64 -9.06 29.44
CA ARG A 132 15.46 -7.85 29.26
C ARG A 132 14.78 -6.84 28.36
N VAL A 133 14.95 -5.55 28.69
CA VAL A 133 14.45 -4.43 27.90
C VAL A 133 15.52 -3.35 27.85
N GLY A 134 15.69 -2.68 26.71
CA GLY A 134 16.64 -1.59 26.50
C GLY A 134 16.20 -0.62 25.41
N PRO A 135 16.79 0.59 25.34
CA PRO A 135 16.59 1.48 24.20
C PRO A 135 17.29 0.94 22.93
N ASN A 136 18.34 0.12 23.08
CA ASN A 136 19.07 -0.54 21.99
C ASN A 136 19.72 -1.85 22.51
N ASP A 137 20.34 -2.61 21.61
CA ASP A 137 20.93 -3.93 21.90
C ASP A 137 22.06 -3.87 22.94
N GLU A 138 22.76 -2.74 23.03
CA GLU A 138 23.88 -2.53 23.94
C GLU A 138 23.44 -2.15 25.36
N ASN A 139 22.26 -1.53 25.51
CA ASN A 139 21.79 -0.93 26.77
C ASN A 139 20.58 -1.66 27.36
N MET A 140 20.51 -2.99 27.22
CA MET A 140 19.43 -3.78 27.80
C MET A 140 19.65 -4.06 29.29
N GLN A 141 18.60 -3.88 30.08
CA GLN A 141 18.56 -4.20 31.51
C GLN A 141 17.66 -5.39 31.75
N ARG A 142 18.05 -6.25 32.70
CA ARG A 142 17.23 -7.36 33.17
C ARG A 142 16.17 -6.87 34.15
N TYR A 143 14.95 -7.37 34.00
CA TYR A 143 13.83 -7.12 34.89
C TYR A 143 13.28 -8.45 35.42
N GLU A 144 13.03 -8.50 36.73
CA GLU A 144 12.26 -9.57 37.35
C GLU A 144 10.79 -9.17 37.36
N LEU A 145 9.99 -9.89 36.58
CA LEU A 145 8.55 -9.64 36.49
C LEU A 145 7.85 -10.55 37.50
N LYS A 146 7.24 -9.94 38.53
CA LYS A 146 6.57 -10.65 39.62
C LYS A 146 5.15 -11.03 39.25
N GLN A 147 4.70 -12.21 39.71
CA GLN A 147 3.33 -12.65 39.57
C GLN A 147 2.34 -11.62 40.13
N GLY A 148 1.23 -11.37 39.43
CA GLY A 148 0.19 -10.42 39.87
C GLY A 148 0.61 -8.94 39.81
N THR A 149 1.78 -8.62 39.25
CA THR A 149 2.21 -7.24 39.02
C THR A 149 2.02 -6.86 37.55
N LEU A 150 1.26 -5.80 37.30
CA LEU A 150 1.04 -5.26 35.96
C LEU A 150 2.23 -4.40 35.54
N TYR A 151 2.83 -4.72 34.40
CA TYR A 151 3.92 -3.95 33.82
C TYR A 151 3.50 -3.36 32.48
N GLU A 152 3.80 -2.08 32.27
CA GLU A 152 3.70 -1.46 30.95
C GLU A 152 5.07 -1.51 30.25
N LEU A 153 5.08 -2.01 29.01
CA LEU A 153 6.27 -2.09 28.17
C LEU A 153 6.23 -0.96 27.12
N ASN A 154 7.35 -0.25 26.96
CA ASN A 154 7.53 0.57 25.77
C ASN A 154 7.85 -0.34 24.57
N ASN A 155 6.85 -0.61 23.74
CA ASN A 155 6.89 -1.50 22.57
C ASN A 155 7.92 -1.13 21.50
N ILE A 156 8.33 0.14 21.44
CA ILE A 156 9.35 0.60 20.50
C ILE A 156 10.75 0.17 20.97
N GLY A 157 10.92 -0.07 22.28
CA GLY A 157 12.18 -0.50 22.87
C GLY A 157 12.54 -1.94 22.49
N ARG A 158 13.85 -2.22 22.50
CA ARG A 158 14.39 -3.57 22.31
C ARG A 158 14.08 -4.42 23.53
N HIS A 159 13.65 -5.66 23.30
CA HIS A 159 13.35 -6.59 24.38
C HIS A 159 13.57 -8.05 23.96
N CYS A 160 13.84 -8.89 24.95
CA CYS A 160 14.01 -10.33 24.80
C CYS A 160 13.58 -11.07 26.07
N VAL A 161 13.38 -12.37 25.94
CA VAL A 161 13.12 -13.22 27.10
C VAL A 161 13.71 -14.61 26.91
N LYS A 162 14.32 -15.14 27.96
CA LYS A 162 14.69 -16.55 28.06
C LYS A 162 14.06 -17.16 29.30
N ASN A 163 13.37 -18.29 29.14
CA ASN A 163 12.78 -19.02 30.25
C ASN A 163 13.79 -20.03 30.80
N ASN A 164 14.60 -19.66 31.78
CA ASN A 164 15.50 -20.61 32.44
C ASN A 164 14.83 -21.38 33.59
N TRP A 165 13.54 -21.13 33.83
CA TRP A 165 12.76 -21.90 34.78
C TRP A 165 12.43 -23.30 34.24
N ASP A 166 12.17 -24.25 35.13
CA ASP A 166 11.80 -25.63 34.79
C ASP A 166 10.30 -25.80 34.50
N GLN A 167 9.51 -24.72 34.61
CA GLN A 167 8.09 -24.71 34.28
C GLN A 167 7.77 -23.72 33.15
N HIS A 168 6.53 -23.81 32.64
CA HIS A 168 6.01 -22.88 31.66
C HIS A 168 5.81 -21.48 32.27
N ARG A 169 6.38 -20.46 31.64
CA ARG A 169 6.09 -19.06 31.96
C ARG A 169 4.83 -18.64 31.21
N VAL A 170 3.83 -18.14 31.93
CA VAL A 170 2.55 -17.69 31.35
C VAL A 170 2.30 -16.23 31.69
N HIS A 171 2.03 -15.42 30.66
CA HIS A 171 1.63 -14.02 30.82
C HIS A 171 0.28 -13.78 30.14
N LEU A 172 -0.58 -13.00 30.79
CA LEU A 172 -1.66 -12.29 30.11
C LEU A 172 -1.06 -11.03 29.50
N ILE A 173 -1.12 -10.94 28.18
CA ILE A 173 -0.58 -9.83 27.40
C ILE A 173 -1.73 -9.15 26.70
N PHE A 174 -1.86 -7.84 26.88
CA PHE A 174 -2.91 -7.09 26.21
C PHE A 174 -2.43 -5.69 25.82
N ASP A 175 -3.08 -5.16 24.79
CA ASP A 175 -2.89 -3.81 24.28
C ASP A 175 -4.22 -3.08 24.38
N TYR A 176 -4.22 -1.84 24.87
CA TYR A 176 -5.41 -0.99 24.90
C TYR A 176 -5.11 0.42 24.40
N VAL A 177 -6.15 1.09 23.92
CA VAL A 177 -6.12 2.47 23.41
C VAL A 177 -6.83 3.40 24.39
N GLU A 178 -6.67 4.71 24.25
CA GLU A 178 -7.51 5.68 24.96
C GLU A 178 -9.00 5.50 24.62
N ASP A 179 -9.89 5.74 25.58
CA ASP A 179 -11.34 5.50 25.42
C ASP A 179 -11.98 6.28 24.26
N SER A 180 -11.36 7.40 23.84
CA SER A 180 -11.83 8.21 22.70
C SER A 180 -11.41 7.67 21.33
N PHE A 181 -10.56 6.64 21.27
CA PHE A 181 -10.05 6.11 20.01
C PHE A 181 -11.16 5.34 19.26
N PRO A 182 -11.42 5.65 17.98
CA PRO A 182 -12.48 4.99 17.23
C PRO A 182 -12.10 3.54 16.90
N LEU A 183 -12.95 2.58 17.27
CA LEU A 183 -12.72 1.15 17.02
C LEU A 183 -13.92 0.52 16.33
N ASN A 184 -13.67 -0.24 15.26
CA ASN A 184 -14.65 -1.13 14.68
C ASN A 184 -14.47 -2.53 15.26
N ARG A 185 -15.41 -2.98 16.11
CA ARG A 185 -15.34 -4.30 16.76
C ARG A 185 -16.21 -5.33 16.05
N MET A 186 -15.67 -6.53 15.90
CA MET A 186 -16.36 -7.67 15.30
C MET A 186 -16.28 -8.89 16.21
N ASP A 187 -17.41 -9.41 16.65
CA ASP A 187 -17.49 -10.70 17.34
C ASP A 187 -17.42 -11.84 16.33
N LEU A 188 -16.42 -12.70 16.50
CA LEU A 188 -16.25 -13.89 15.68
C LEU A 188 -17.05 -15.07 16.25
N LYS A 189 -17.48 -15.97 15.36
CA LYS A 189 -18.15 -17.21 15.74
C LYS A 189 -17.14 -18.37 15.70
N PRO A 190 -17.32 -19.45 16.48
CA PRO A 190 -16.42 -20.61 16.42
C PRO A 190 -16.24 -21.21 15.02
N SER A 191 -17.26 -21.13 14.16
CA SER A 191 -17.19 -21.59 12.77
C SER A 191 -16.43 -20.64 11.82
N THR A 192 -16.05 -19.45 12.28
CA THR A 192 -15.30 -18.50 11.46
C THR A 192 -13.88 -18.98 11.25
N VAL A 193 -13.39 -18.88 10.02
CA VAL A 193 -11.98 -19.09 9.68
C VAL A 193 -11.38 -17.75 9.31
N VAL A 194 -10.26 -17.39 9.94
CA VAL A 194 -9.54 -16.14 9.65
C VAL A 194 -8.16 -16.44 9.08
N TRP A 195 -7.78 -15.62 8.10
CA TRP A 195 -6.46 -15.62 7.50
C TRP A 195 -5.70 -14.41 8.02
N GLN A 196 -4.63 -14.67 8.76
CA GLN A 196 -3.81 -13.62 9.35
C GLN A 196 -2.56 -13.39 8.49
N THR A 197 -2.37 -12.16 8.02
CA THR A 197 -1.08 -11.69 7.50
C THR A 197 -0.23 -11.13 8.65
N ARG A 198 0.97 -10.59 8.37
CA ARG A 198 1.71 -9.84 9.39
C ARG A 198 0.96 -8.59 9.86
N ARG A 199 0.08 -8.02 9.03
CA ARG A 199 -0.46 -6.67 9.19
C ARG A 199 -1.99 -6.59 9.27
N SER A 200 -2.68 -7.65 8.89
CA SER A 200 -4.14 -7.66 8.78
C SER A 200 -4.70 -9.04 9.10
N MET A 201 -6.01 -9.09 9.35
CA MET A 201 -6.77 -10.32 9.35
C MET A 201 -7.95 -10.19 8.39
N ASP A 202 -8.14 -11.23 7.59
CA ASP A 202 -9.24 -11.31 6.64
C ASP A 202 -10.10 -12.55 6.95
N LEU A 203 -11.43 -12.41 6.87
CA LEU A 203 -12.32 -13.57 7.02
C LEU A 203 -12.20 -14.44 5.77
N SER A 204 -12.23 -15.77 5.93
CA SER A 204 -12.22 -16.68 4.77
C SER A 204 -13.41 -16.46 3.83
N THR A 205 -14.53 -15.98 4.36
CA THR A 205 -15.73 -15.60 3.61
C THR A 205 -15.55 -14.34 2.77
N ASP A 206 -14.46 -13.59 2.98
CA ASP A 206 -14.14 -12.38 2.23
C ASP A 206 -13.28 -12.67 0.99
N TYR A 207 -13.01 -13.95 0.71
CA TYR A 207 -12.24 -14.37 -0.45
C TYR A 207 -12.78 -13.74 -1.74
N GLY A 208 -11.90 -13.03 -2.46
CA GLY A 208 -12.22 -12.37 -3.72
C GLY A 208 -13.11 -11.13 -3.61
N LYS A 209 -13.41 -10.63 -2.40
CA LYS A 209 -14.16 -9.37 -2.23
C LYS A 209 -13.42 -8.16 -2.79
N ARG A 210 -12.09 -8.21 -2.88
CA ARG A 210 -11.26 -7.21 -3.57
C ARG A 210 -10.61 -7.86 -4.79
N VAL A 211 -11.06 -7.43 -5.97
CA VAL A 211 -10.51 -7.88 -7.26
C VAL A 211 -9.37 -6.93 -7.65
N PRO A 212 -8.16 -7.41 -7.98
CA PRO A 212 -7.10 -6.57 -8.49
C PRO A 212 -7.32 -6.19 -9.97
N PRO A 213 -6.74 -5.08 -10.45
CA PRO A 213 -6.14 -4.00 -9.67
C PRO A 213 -7.20 -3.13 -8.97
N SER A 214 -6.78 -2.39 -7.96
CA SER A 214 -7.60 -1.43 -7.20
C SER A 214 -7.35 0.02 -7.61
N PHE A 215 -6.20 0.33 -8.21
CA PHE A 215 -5.86 1.66 -8.71
C PHE A 215 -4.96 1.60 -9.95
N MET A 216 -4.92 2.70 -10.71
CA MET A 216 -4.11 2.86 -11.91
C MET A 216 -3.36 4.19 -11.91
N ILE A 217 -2.04 4.15 -12.12
CA ILE A 217 -1.26 5.35 -12.44
C ILE A 217 -1.10 5.41 -13.96
N ILE A 218 -1.90 6.26 -14.60
CA ILE A 218 -2.05 6.26 -16.07
C ILE A 218 -1.04 7.15 -16.80
N GLY A 219 -0.31 8.00 -16.08
CA GLY A 219 0.50 9.03 -16.70
C GLY A 219 1.04 10.05 -15.71
N ALA A 220 1.78 11.04 -16.16
CA ALA A 220 2.32 11.20 -17.51
C ALA A 220 3.73 10.62 -17.61
N GLN A 221 4.11 10.15 -18.80
CA GLN A 221 5.48 9.69 -19.05
C GLN A 221 6.47 10.83 -18.78
N LYS A 222 7.55 10.52 -18.05
CA LYS A 222 8.60 11.45 -17.61
C LYS A 222 8.17 12.49 -16.56
N ALA A 223 7.04 12.27 -15.89
CA ALA A 223 6.56 13.11 -14.80
C ALA A 223 6.71 12.49 -13.39
N GLY A 224 7.38 11.34 -13.25
CA GLY A 224 7.66 10.74 -11.93
C GLY A 224 6.72 9.61 -11.51
N THR A 225 6.04 8.96 -12.46
CA THR A 225 5.14 7.81 -12.21
C THR A 225 5.82 6.66 -11.45
N THR A 226 7.12 6.44 -11.68
CA THR A 226 7.89 5.40 -10.97
C THR A 226 8.05 5.74 -9.50
N ALA A 227 8.41 6.99 -9.19
CA ALA A 227 8.54 7.43 -7.81
C ALA A 227 7.20 7.34 -7.07
N LEU A 228 6.11 7.83 -7.68
CA LEU A 228 4.75 7.70 -7.11
C LEU A 228 4.38 6.24 -6.82
N HIS A 229 4.58 5.35 -7.79
CA HIS A 229 4.29 3.93 -7.63
C HIS A 229 5.12 3.32 -6.48
N ASP A 230 6.42 3.59 -6.43
CA ASP A 230 7.32 3.07 -5.41
C ASP A 230 6.98 3.61 -4.01
N TYR A 231 6.55 4.87 -3.89
CA TYR A 231 6.06 5.43 -2.63
C TYR A 231 4.77 4.77 -2.15
N ILE A 232 3.85 4.45 -3.06
CA ILE A 232 2.61 3.72 -2.71
C ILE A 232 2.95 2.29 -2.24
N LEU A 233 3.92 1.62 -2.90
CA LEU A 233 4.34 0.26 -2.54
C LEU A 233 4.99 0.14 -1.15
N GLN A 234 5.42 1.24 -0.53
CA GLN A 234 5.94 1.20 0.85
C GLN A 234 4.84 0.91 1.88
N HIS A 235 3.57 1.14 1.54
CA HIS A 235 2.46 0.84 2.43
C HIS A 235 2.24 -0.68 2.57
N ASP A 236 2.19 -1.22 3.80
CA ASP A 236 2.19 -2.68 3.99
C ASP A 236 0.95 -3.41 3.42
N LEU A 237 -0.17 -2.69 3.22
CA LEU A 237 -1.38 -3.22 2.56
C LEU A 237 -1.35 -3.13 1.01
N VAL A 238 -0.24 -2.71 0.41
CA VAL A 238 -0.10 -2.67 -1.04
C VAL A 238 0.84 -3.78 -1.49
N TRP A 239 0.31 -4.69 -2.31
CA TRP A 239 1.08 -5.75 -2.95
C TRP A 239 1.51 -5.32 -4.35
N PRO A 240 2.78 -5.51 -4.75
CA PRO A 240 3.25 -5.09 -6.06
C PRO A 240 2.63 -5.92 -7.20
N ALA A 241 2.35 -5.27 -8.33
CA ALA A 241 2.17 -5.98 -9.58
C ALA A 241 3.46 -6.72 -9.97
N LYS A 242 3.34 -7.86 -10.66
CA LYS A 242 4.49 -8.61 -11.21
C LYS A 242 5.32 -7.77 -12.17
N ARG A 243 4.68 -6.77 -12.79
CA ARG A 243 5.31 -5.80 -13.68
C ARG A 243 4.67 -4.43 -13.46
N LYS A 244 5.51 -3.41 -13.23
CA LYS A 244 5.06 -2.02 -12.98
C LYS A 244 4.26 -1.45 -14.15
N GLU A 245 4.81 -1.48 -15.37
CA GLU A 245 4.15 -0.99 -16.60
C GLU A 245 3.65 -2.20 -17.38
N THR A 246 2.39 -2.59 -17.20
CA THR A 246 1.87 -3.81 -17.84
C THR A 246 1.64 -3.63 -19.33
N HIS A 247 1.28 -2.41 -19.77
CA HIS A 247 0.88 -2.10 -21.13
C HIS A 247 -0.21 -3.01 -21.70
N TYR A 248 -1.09 -3.54 -20.84
CA TYR A 248 -2.12 -4.45 -21.28
C TYR A 248 -3.22 -3.74 -22.08
N PHE A 249 -3.63 -2.56 -21.62
CA PHE A 249 -4.76 -1.85 -22.21
C PHE A 249 -4.40 -0.99 -23.43
N ASP A 250 -3.12 -0.81 -23.73
CA ASP A 250 -2.61 -0.12 -24.92
C ASP A 250 -2.07 -1.12 -25.97
N TRP A 251 -0.76 -1.32 -26.07
CA TRP A 251 -0.13 -2.05 -27.18
C TRP A 251 0.02 -3.55 -26.93
N ARG A 252 -0.08 -4.06 -25.68
CA ARG A 252 -0.10 -5.52 -25.39
C ARG A 252 -1.49 -6.11 -25.28
N TRP A 253 -2.47 -5.42 -25.88
CA TRP A 253 -3.85 -5.90 -25.91
C TRP A 253 -3.94 -7.26 -26.61
N ASN A 254 -4.46 -8.25 -25.89
CA ASN A 254 -4.57 -9.61 -26.43
C ASN A 254 -5.79 -9.76 -27.35
N ARG A 255 -5.58 -9.49 -28.65
CA ARG A 255 -6.62 -9.60 -29.69
C ARG A 255 -7.12 -11.04 -29.96
N LYS A 256 -6.48 -12.07 -29.37
CA LYS A 256 -6.90 -13.48 -29.56
C LYS A 256 -8.03 -13.88 -28.61
N LEU A 257 -8.32 -13.09 -27.59
CA LEU A 257 -9.42 -13.33 -26.65
C LEU A 257 -10.75 -12.83 -27.24
N ALA A 258 -11.86 -13.34 -26.71
CA ALA A 258 -13.19 -12.93 -27.15
C ALA A 258 -13.48 -11.45 -26.84
N ASP A 259 -14.41 -10.85 -27.59
CA ASP A 259 -14.76 -9.43 -27.49
C ASP A 259 -15.10 -9.04 -26.02
N PRO A 260 -14.37 -8.08 -25.42
CA PRO A 260 -14.61 -7.63 -24.05
C PRO A 260 -15.97 -6.96 -23.84
N SER A 261 -16.71 -6.63 -24.91
CA SER A 261 -18.10 -6.16 -24.80
C SER A 261 -19.06 -7.25 -24.30
N THR A 262 -18.68 -8.52 -24.43
CA THR A 262 -19.43 -9.68 -23.91
C THR A 262 -18.99 -10.04 -22.49
N PRO A 263 -19.89 -10.54 -21.61
CA PRO A 263 -19.51 -10.98 -20.26
C PRO A 263 -18.38 -12.04 -20.26
N GLU A 264 -18.41 -12.98 -21.20
CA GLU A 264 -17.41 -14.03 -21.35
C GLU A 264 -16.06 -13.46 -21.79
N GLY A 265 -16.05 -12.56 -22.78
CA GLY A 265 -14.82 -11.91 -23.25
C GLY A 265 -14.19 -11.03 -22.19
N ALA A 266 -14.99 -10.21 -21.49
CA ALA A 266 -14.52 -9.40 -20.36
C ALA A 266 -13.84 -10.27 -19.29
N LYS A 267 -14.46 -11.41 -18.94
CA LYS A 267 -13.91 -12.36 -17.96
C LYS A 267 -12.62 -13.02 -18.45
N GLN A 268 -12.51 -13.36 -19.73
CA GLN A 268 -11.28 -13.90 -20.32
C GLN A 268 -10.13 -12.88 -20.26
N HIS A 269 -10.41 -11.64 -20.64
CA HIS A 269 -9.45 -10.54 -20.57
C HIS A 269 -9.00 -10.27 -19.13
N LEU A 270 -9.95 -10.17 -18.20
CA LEU A 270 -9.65 -9.94 -16.78
C LEU A 270 -8.75 -11.05 -16.24
N ARG A 271 -9.13 -12.30 -16.46
CA ARG A 271 -8.35 -13.44 -15.96
C ARG A 271 -6.95 -13.49 -16.56
N TYR A 272 -6.81 -13.25 -17.87
CA TYR A 272 -5.49 -13.18 -18.51
C TYR A 272 -4.64 -12.06 -17.90
N TYR A 273 -5.23 -10.88 -17.71
CA TYR A 273 -4.57 -9.72 -17.13
C TYR A 273 -4.08 -10.01 -15.70
N GLU A 274 -4.96 -10.53 -14.83
CA GLU A 274 -4.62 -10.88 -13.45
C GLU A 274 -3.56 -11.97 -13.35
N ASP A 275 -3.70 -13.08 -14.10
CA ASP A 275 -2.76 -14.19 -14.04
C ASP A 275 -1.37 -13.78 -14.57
N THR A 276 -1.32 -12.87 -15.56
CA THR A 276 -0.07 -12.38 -16.15
C THR A 276 0.64 -11.35 -15.28
N TYR A 277 -0.10 -10.38 -14.73
CA TYR A 277 0.50 -9.17 -14.15
C TYR A 277 0.32 -9.04 -12.63
N PHE A 278 -0.46 -9.90 -11.97
CA PHE A 278 -0.72 -9.81 -10.54
C PHE A 278 -0.58 -11.17 -9.82
N GLU A 279 -0.38 -11.13 -8.51
CA GLU A 279 -0.40 -12.31 -7.65
C GLU A 279 -1.82 -12.67 -7.22
N ARG A 280 -2.68 -13.00 -8.20
CA ARG A 280 -4.12 -13.22 -8.02
C ARG A 280 -4.46 -14.16 -6.84
N LYS A 281 -3.70 -15.24 -6.66
CA LYS A 281 -3.93 -16.20 -5.57
C LYS A 281 -3.73 -15.59 -4.17
N ILE A 282 -2.81 -14.65 -4.03
CA ILE A 282 -2.56 -13.92 -2.78
C ILE A 282 -3.65 -12.87 -2.61
N LEU A 283 -3.87 -12.04 -3.64
CA LEU A 283 -4.79 -10.91 -3.60
C LEU A 283 -6.25 -11.31 -3.34
N TYR A 284 -6.72 -12.42 -3.93
CA TYR A 284 -8.05 -12.94 -3.65
C TYR A 284 -8.18 -13.51 -2.23
N ARG A 285 -7.08 -14.04 -1.67
CA ARG A 285 -7.10 -14.62 -0.32
C ARG A 285 -7.11 -13.55 0.77
N TYR A 286 -6.44 -12.43 0.53
CA TYR A 286 -6.25 -11.35 1.50
C TYR A 286 -6.86 -10.05 0.96
N PRO A 287 -8.19 -9.87 1.02
CA PRO A 287 -8.89 -8.69 0.50
C PRO A 287 -8.53 -7.37 1.20
N SER A 288 -7.88 -7.42 2.38
CA SER A 288 -7.20 -6.26 2.98
C SER A 288 -6.06 -5.72 2.13
N LEU A 289 -5.40 -6.56 1.32
CA LEU A 289 -4.34 -6.16 0.41
C LEU A 289 -4.93 -5.61 -0.89
N MET A 290 -4.39 -4.49 -1.37
CA MET A 290 -4.67 -3.99 -2.71
C MET A 290 -3.43 -4.05 -3.59
N SER A 291 -3.65 -3.91 -4.90
CA SER A 291 -2.57 -3.84 -5.88
C SER A 291 -2.97 -2.89 -7.01
N GLY A 292 -2.00 -2.32 -7.71
CA GLY A 292 -2.21 -1.45 -8.85
C GLY A 292 -0.99 -1.45 -9.75
N GLU A 293 -1.10 -0.81 -10.90
CA GLU A 293 0.00 -0.67 -11.85
C GLU A 293 0.25 0.79 -12.23
N ALA A 294 1.39 1.04 -12.87
CA ALA A 294 1.74 2.35 -13.40
C ALA A 294 2.19 2.23 -14.86
N THR A 295 1.27 2.43 -15.81
CA THR A 295 1.57 2.47 -17.25
C THR A 295 1.35 3.88 -17.79
N PRO A 296 2.41 4.70 -17.94
CA PRO A 296 2.25 6.12 -18.25
C PRO A 296 1.71 6.44 -19.65
N SER A 297 1.73 5.46 -20.55
CA SER A 297 1.18 5.58 -21.91
C SER A 297 -0.34 5.46 -21.95
N TYR A 298 -0.98 4.96 -20.89
CA TYR A 298 -2.45 4.87 -20.84
C TYR A 298 -3.11 6.23 -21.01
N MET A 299 -2.55 7.28 -20.40
CA MET A 299 -3.03 8.65 -20.56
C MET A 299 -3.14 9.06 -22.04
N LEU A 300 -2.16 8.69 -22.87
CA LEU A 300 -2.15 8.96 -24.31
C LEU A 300 -3.00 7.97 -25.12
N GLY A 301 -3.34 6.81 -24.57
CA GLY A 301 -4.16 5.82 -25.28
C GLY A 301 -5.65 6.17 -25.35
N GLY A 302 -6.06 7.27 -24.70
CA GLY A 302 -7.34 7.93 -24.90
C GLY A 302 -8.55 7.00 -24.77
N SER A 303 -9.54 7.18 -25.64
CA SER A 303 -10.83 6.46 -25.54
C SER A 303 -10.69 4.95 -25.68
N THR A 304 -9.68 4.47 -26.42
CA THR A 304 -9.43 3.04 -26.61
C THR A 304 -9.03 2.37 -25.30
N VAL A 305 -8.07 2.94 -24.58
CA VAL A 305 -7.63 2.42 -23.28
C VAL A 305 -8.78 2.52 -22.27
N ILE A 306 -9.45 3.67 -22.21
CA ILE A 306 -10.59 3.90 -21.30
C ILE A 306 -11.69 2.84 -21.52
N ASN A 307 -12.07 2.58 -22.77
CA ASN A 307 -13.12 1.61 -23.09
C ASN A 307 -12.72 0.19 -22.71
N ARG A 308 -11.48 -0.22 -23.02
CA ARG A 308 -10.96 -1.53 -22.63
C ARG A 308 -10.93 -1.69 -21.11
N MET A 309 -10.49 -0.67 -20.37
CA MET A 309 -10.49 -0.70 -18.91
C MET A 309 -11.92 -0.80 -18.35
N LYS A 310 -12.87 0.00 -18.85
CA LYS A 310 -14.27 -0.06 -18.41
C LYS A 310 -14.92 -1.43 -18.65
N GLN A 311 -14.57 -2.10 -19.73
CA GLN A 311 -15.10 -3.43 -20.05
C GLN A 311 -14.45 -4.52 -19.19
N VAL A 312 -13.13 -4.47 -18.97
CA VAL A 312 -12.38 -5.57 -18.34
C VAL A 312 -12.24 -5.43 -16.83
N ILE A 313 -12.08 -4.21 -16.31
CA ILE A 313 -11.85 -3.90 -14.90
C ILE A 313 -12.80 -2.81 -14.37
N PRO A 314 -14.13 -2.93 -14.54
CA PRO A 314 -15.09 -1.92 -14.09
C PRO A 314 -15.05 -1.64 -12.57
N HIS A 315 -14.47 -2.55 -11.78
CA HIS A 315 -14.23 -2.39 -10.35
C HIS A 315 -13.08 -1.43 -10.01
N CYS A 316 -12.10 -1.28 -10.90
CA CYS A 316 -10.93 -0.43 -10.68
C CYS A 316 -11.26 1.02 -11.04
N ARG A 317 -11.68 1.80 -10.05
CA ARG A 317 -12.15 3.18 -10.28
C ARG A 317 -11.11 4.26 -10.00
N LYS A 318 -10.13 4.02 -9.12
CA LYS A 318 -9.17 5.03 -8.68
C LYS A 318 -8.08 5.24 -9.74
N ILE A 319 -8.11 6.39 -10.40
CA ILE A 319 -7.15 6.80 -11.43
C ILE A 319 -6.23 7.87 -10.87
N LEU A 320 -4.92 7.75 -11.08
CA LEU A 320 -3.91 8.72 -10.70
C LEU A 320 -3.13 9.16 -11.93
N ALA A 321 -2.87 10.46 -12.03
CA ALA A 321 -1.94 11.02 -12.98
C ALA A 321 -0.99 11.98 -12.27
N ILE A 322 0.31 11.89 -12.55
CA ILE A 322 1.32 12.84 -12.11
C ILE A 322 1.84 13.63 -13.30
N LEU A 323 1.86 14.95 -13.16
CA LEU A 323 2.19 15.90 -14.22
C LEU A 323 3.51 16.61 -13.92
N ARG A 324 4.13 17.20 -14.93
CA ARG A 324 5.35 18.00 -14.83
C ARG A 324 5.20 19.19 -15.78
N ASN A 325 5.94 20.28 -15.57
CA ASN A 325 6.02 21.33 -16.59
C ASN A 325 6.21 20.70 -17.98
N PRO A 326 5.32 20.98 -18.95
CA PRO A 326 5.25 20.23 -20.20
C PRO A 326 6.51 20.43 -21.08
N VAL A 327 7.17 21.59 -20.99
CA VAL A 327 8.47 21.86 -21.64
C VAL A 327 9.54 20.92 -21.09
N GLU A 328 9.67 20.89 -19.78
CA GLU A 328 10.63 20.05 -19.05
C GLU A 328 10.36 18.55 -19.24
N ARG A 329 9.08 18.18 -19.36
CA ARG A 329 8.63 16.81 -19.63
C ARG A 329 9.01 16.38 -21.05
N ALA A 330 8.78 17.23 -22.05
CA ALA A 330 9.14 16.99 -23.45
C ALA A 330 10.65 16.77 -23.59
N TYR A 331 11.45 17.66 -23.01
CA TYR A 331 12.90 17.56 -23.07
C TYR A 331 13.44 16.34 -22.31
N SER A 332 12.88 16.02 -21.15
CA SER A 332 13.25 14.80 -20.42
C SER A 332 12.91 13.53 -21.20
N HIS A 333 11.85 13.56 -22.02
CA HIS A 333 11.51 12.45 -22.91
C HIS A 333 12.54 12.34 -24.03
N TYR A 334 12.81 13.42 -24.75
CA TYR A 334 13.85 13.47 -25.78
C TYR A 334 15.19 12.94 -25.27
N SER A 335 15.65 13.49 -24.15
CA SER A 335 16.94 13.13 -23.53
C SER A 335 17.01 11.67 -23.08
N MET A 336 15.88 11.04 -22.77
CA MET A 336 15.83 9.61 -22.50
C MET A 336 15.93 8.79 -23.79
N THR A 337 15.33 9.27 -24.87
CA THR A 337 15.30 8.56 -26.16
C THR A 337 16.64 8.63 -26.88
N VAL A 338 17.34 9.78 -26.87
CA VAL A 338 18.67 9.90 -27.49
C VAL A 338 19.78 9.20 -26.72
N ASP A 339 19.56 8.92 -25.43
CA ASP A 339 20.54 8.23 -24.59
C ASP A 339 20.85 6.83 -25.13
N THR A 340 22.11 6.62 -25.49
CA THR A 340 22.65 5.37 -26.02
C THR A 340 23.02 4.36 -24.94
N GLU A 341 22.97 4.73 -23.65
CA GLU A 341 23.27 3.82 -22.55
C GLU A 341 22.06 2.94 -22.18
N GLY A 342 22.26 1.62 -22.26
CA GLY A 342 21.28 0.62 -21.84
C GLY A 342 21.45 -0.71 -22.59
N SER A 343 20.68 -1.72 -22.18
CA SER A 343 20.55 -2.94 -22.98
C SER A 343 19.76 -2.69 -24.27
N GLU A 344 19.95 -3.55 -25.28
CA GLU A 344 19.23 -3.46 -26.56
C GLU A 344 17.70 -3.37 -26.37
N GLN A 345 17.14 -4.19 -25.46
CA GLN A 345 15.72 -4.12 -25.11
C GLN A 345 15.32 -2.77 -24.51
N GLN A 346 16.19 -2.15 -23.70
CA GLN A 346 15.92 -0.82 -23.13
C GLN A 346 15.94 0.27 -24.20
N LEU A 347 16.90 0.23 -25.12
CA LEU A 347 17.00 1.18 -26.23
C LEU A 347 15.79 1.05 -27.19
N CYS A 348 15.40 -0.18 -27.50
CA CYS A 348 14.19 -0.50 -28.27
C CYS A 348 12.93 0.05 -27.58
N ASN A 349 12.73 -0.23 -26.28
CA ASN A 349 11.56 0.26 -25.53
C ASN A 349 11.50 1.80 -25.46
N ARG A 350 12.66 2.47 -25.35
CA ARG A 350 12.73 3.94 -25.35
C ARG A 350 12.41 4.52 -26.73
N GLY A 351 12.48 3.71 -27.78
CA GLY A 351 12.28 4.10 -29.17
C GLY A 351 13.49 4.80 -29.77
N HIS A 352 14.70 4.50 -29.28
CA HIS A 352 15.95 5.11 -29.77
C HIS A 352 16.10 4.95 -31.30
N HIS A 353 15.82 3.74 -31.80
CA HIS A 353 15.91 3.42 -33.23
C HIS A 353 14.87 4.13 -34.12
N HIS A 354 13.88 4.80 -33.53
CA HIS A 354 12.87 5.58 -34.26
C HIS A 354 13.21 7.06 -34.37
N LEU A 355 14.27 7.53 -33.68
CA LEU A 355 14.79 8.86 -33.93
C LEU A 355 15.54 8.88 -35.26
N LYS A 356 15.28 9.90 -36.08
CA LYS A 356 16.09 10.16 -37.27
C LYS A 356 17.53 10.46 -36.82
N ASP A 357 18.52 9.85 -37.46
CA ASP A 357 19.94 10.07 -37.14
C ASP A 357 20.27 11.57 -37.17
N GLY A 358 20.89 12.07 -36.11
CA GLY A 358 21.28 13.48 -35.98
C GLY A 358 20.15 14.47 -35.68
N CYS A 359 18.92 14.01 -35.44
CA CYS A 359 17.80 14.91 -35.13
C CYS A 359 17.95 15.50 -33.72
N ASN A 360 18.10 16.83 -33.65
CA ASN A 360 18.18 17.57 -32.40
C ASN A 360 16.77 17.85 -31.82
N PHE A 361 16.71 18.31 -30.58
CA PHE A 361 15.44 18.58 -29.92
C PHE A 361 14.60 19.67 -30.61
N GLU A 362 15.26 20.70 -31.16
CA GLU A 362 14.59 21.80 -31.86
C GLU A 362 13.83 21.31 -33.10
N GLN A 363 14.47 20.49 -33.94
CA GLN A 363 13.85 19.95 -35.15
C GLN A 363 12.64 19.07 -34.82
N ILE A 364 12.73 18.27 -33.74
CA ILE A 364 11.59 17.46 -33.27
C ILE A 364 10.43 18.35 -32.82
N VAL A 365 10.73 19.44 -32.11
CA VAL A 365 9.72 20.39 -31.66
C VAL A 365 9.05 21.04 -32.87
N ASP A 366 9.82 21.50 -33.85
CA ASP A 366 9.27 22.16 -35.03
C ASP A 366 8.43 21.20 -35.88
N ASP A 367 8.94 19.99 -36.16
CA ASP A 367 8.20 18.93 -36.88
C ASP A 367 6.86 18.61 -36.18
N GLU A 368 6.85 18.44 -34.85
CA GLU A 368 5.62 18.11 -34.11
C GLU A 368 4.65 19.28 -33.98
N LEU A 369 5.15 20.52 -33.86
CA LEU A 369 4.27 21.70 -33.85
C LEU A 369 3.60 21.90 -35.20
N GLU A 370 4.34 21.72 -36.30
CA GLU A 370 3.77 21.72 -37.66
C GLU A 370 2.75 20.58 -37.84
N GLU A 371 3.06 19.37 -37.37
CA GLU A 371 2.12 18.24 -37.41
C GLU A 371 0.83 18.55 -36.64
N LEU A 372 0.94 19.05 -35.40
CA LEU A 372 -0.22 19.41 -34.58
C LEU A 372 -1.06 20.51 -35.23
N ALA A 373 -0.43 21.50 -35.87
CA ALA A 373 -1.13 22.53 -36.63
C ALA A 373 -1.84 21.96 -37.86
N MET A 374 -1.21 21.05 -38.61
CA MET A 374 -1.83 20.36 -39.76
C MET A 374 -3.01 19.48 -39.34
N LEU A 375 -2.94 18.86 -38.15
CA LEU A 375 -4.06 18.14 -37.56
C LEU A 375 -5.17 19.08 -37.05
N GLY A 376 -4.92 20.39 -37.03
CA GLY A 376 -5.87 21.39 -36.58
C GLY A 376 -6.03 21.39 -35.06
N VAL A 377 -5.01 21.03 -34.29
CA VAL A 377 -5.03 21.11 -32.82
C VAL A 377 -5.11 22.57 -32.40
N HIS A 378 -6.16 22.92 -31.64
CA HIS A 378 -6.39 24.27 -31.14
C HIS A 378 -6.87 24.23 -29.69
N LEU A 379 -6.89 25.39 -29.05
CA LEU A 379 -7.18 25.51 -27.62
C LEU A 379 -8.56 24.93 -27.25
N ASP A 380 -9.59 25.23 -28.02
CA ASP A 380 -10.99 24.81 -27.77
C ASP A 380 -11.36 23.41 -28.29
N MET A 381 -10.37 22.63 -28.72
CA MET A 381 -10.59 21.26 -29.16
C MET A 381 -11.12 20.43 -27.99
N ASP A 382 -12.13 19.60 -28.25
CA ASP A 382 -12.62 18.69 -27.23
C ASP A 382 -11.81 17.38 -27.19
N PHE A 383 -12.08 16.55 -26.18
CA PHE A 383 -11.39 15.27 -26.01
C PHE A 383 -11.62 14.31 -27.17
N ASP A 384 -12.84 14.23 -27.71
CA ASP A 384 -13.20 13.21 -28.70
C ASP A 384 -12.57 13.54 -30.07
N GLU A 385 -12.48 14.84 -30.40
CA GLU A 385 -11.75 15.34 -31.55
C GLU A 385 -10.24 15.13 -31.40
N PHE A 386 -9.64 15.52 -30.26
CA PHE A 386 -8.22 15.32 -29.99
C PHE A 386 -7.85 13.82 -29.98
N ASP A 387 -8.72 12.98 -29.43
CA ASP A 387 -8.55 11.53 -29.40
C ASP A 387 -8.48 10.95 -30.81
N THR A 388 -9.43 11.34 -31.66
CA THR A 388 -9.53 10.85 -33.04
C THR A 388 -8.36 11.32 -33.90
N LYS A 389 -7.98 12.60 -33.78
CA LYS A 389 -6.97 13.21 -34.64
C LYS A 389 -5.53 12.91 -34.20
N VAL A 390 -5.27 12.79 -32.89
CA VAL A 390 -3.92 12.70 -32.33
C VAL A 390 -3.70 11.38 -31.57
N MET A 391 -4.48 11.12 -30.52
CA MET A 391 -4.17 10.02 -29.57
C MET A 391 -4.32 8.63 -30.18
N ARG A 392 -5.35 8.36 -30.98
CA ARG A 392 -5.55 7.04 -31.60
C ARG A 392 -4.44 6.68 -32.58
N ARG A 393 -3.77 7.67 -33.19
CA ARG A 393 -2.60 7.43 -34.04
C ARG A 393 -1.41 6.93 -33.22
N CYS A 394 -1.31 7.33 -31.96
CA CYS A 394 -0.25 6.94 -31.05
C CYS A 394 -0.33 5.46 -30.62
N LEU A 395 -1.53 4.84 -30.66
CA LEU A 395 -1.74 3.43 -30.30
C LEU A 395 -1.12 2.42 -31.27
N ALA A 396 -0.71 2.87 -32.47
CA ALA A 396 -0.05 2.01 -33.45
C ALA A 396 1.41 1.70 -33.09
N PHE A 397 2.03 2.53 -32.24
CA PHE A 397 3.40 2.35 -31.80
C PHE A 397 3.47 1.37 -30.62
N ASP A 398 4.56 0.63 -30.53
CA ASP A 398 4.89 -0.30 -29.44
C ASP A 398 6.11 0.16 -28.62
N HIS A 399 6.59 1.39 -28.86
CA HIS A 399 7.75 2.02 -28.24
C HIS A 399 7.42 3.38 -27.62
N GLY A 400 8.26 3.88 -26.72
CA GLY A 400 8.04 5.15 -26.01
C GLY A 400 8.20 6.42 -26.85
N ALA A 401 9.06 6.42 -27.87
CA ALA A 401 9.42 7.59 -28.69
C ALA A 401 8.37 8.05 -29.73
N HIS A 402 7.09 8.05 -29.37
CA HIS A 402 6.05 8.65 -30.21
C HIS A 402 5.46 9.85 -29.47
N SER A 403 5.52 11.01 -30.10
CA SER A 403 5.11 12.32 -29.57
C SER A 403 5.85 12.83 -28.31
N PHE A 404 6.62 13.90 -28.49
CA PHE A 404 7.29 14.68 -27.46
C PHE A 404 6.51 15.94 -27.07
N VAL A 405 5.73 16.53 -27.96
CA VAL A 405 4.97 17.77 -27.70
C VAL A 405 3.52 17.45 -27.33
N ALA A 406 2.81 16.64 -28.11
CA ALA A 406 1.37 16.40 -27.88
C ALA A 406 1.07 15.81 -26.48
N ARG A 407 1.99 15.00 -25.92
CA ARG A 407 1.88 14.46 -24.55
C ARG A 407 1.79 15.53 -23.45
N GLY A 408 2.30 16.74 -23.71
CA GLY A 408 2.22 17.87 -22.79
C GLY A 408 0.85 18.57 -22.79
N LEU A 409 -0.05 18.25 -23.73
CA LEU A 409 -1.41 18.79 -23.79
C LEU A 409 -2.31 18.07 -22.79
N TYR A 410 -2.05 18.30 -21.50
CA TYR A 410 -2.63 17.52 -20.40
C TYR A 410 -4.14 17.68 -20.27
N ALA A 411 -4.66 18.92 -20.36
CA ALA A 411 -6.09 19.18 -20.20
C ALA A 411 -6.93 18.42 -21.25
N LEU A 412 -6.47 18.40 -22.51
CA LEU A 412 -7.13 17.64 -23.57
C LEU A 412 -7.17 16.14 -23.26
N GLN A 413 -6.05 15.56 -22.82
CA GLN A 413 -5.97 14.12 -22.50
C GLN A 413 -6.79 13.75 -21.25
N LEU A 414 -6.69 14.52 -20.16
CA LEU A 414 -7.31 14.22 -18.87
C LEU A 414 -8.83 14.38 -18.89
N THR A 415 -9.37 15.24 -19.76
CA THR A 415 -10.81 15.46 -19.88
C THR A 415 -11.57 14.15 -20.13
N GLY A 416 -11.06 13.26 -20.98
CA GLY A 416 -11.69 11.96 -21.24
C GLY A 416 -11.65 11.03 -20.04
N TRP A 417 -10.55 11.02 -19.28
CA TRP A 417 -10.42 10.22 -18.05
C TRP A 417 -11.37 10.71 -16.96
N ILE A 418 -11.47 12.03 -16.76
CA ILE A 418 -12.38 12.63 -15.79
C ILE A 418 -13.84 12.41 -16.21
N LYS A 419 -14.19 12.57 -17.49
CA LYS A 419 -15.53 12.23 -18.03
C LYS A 419 -15.87 10.75 -17.82
N ALA A 420 -14.86 9.87 -17.88
CA ALA A 420 -15.04 8.44 -17.77
C ALA A 420 -15.18 7.93 -16.33
N TYR A 421 -14.39 8.47 -15.39
CA TYR A 421 -14.28 7.96 -14.02
C TYR A 421 -14.81 8.92 -12.94
N GLY A 422 -15.03 10.20 -13.28
CA GLY A 422 -15.37 11.24 -12.32
C GLY A 422 -14.13 11.87 -11.67
N MET A 423 -14.24 13.13 -11.25
CA MET A 423 -13.15 13.84 -10.58
C MET A 423 -12.87 13.24 -9.20
N GLU A 424 -13.89 12.75 -8.51
CA GLU A 424 -13.78 12.09 -7.20
C GLU A 424 -12.98 10.77 -7.26
N ASN A 425 -12.87 10.16 -8.44
CA ASN A 425 -12.06 8.96 -8.67
C ASN A 425 -10.80 9.25 -9.49
N THR A 426 -10.46 10.51 -9.74
CA THR A 426 -9.27 10.91 -10.50
C THR A 426 -8.41 11.85 -9.67
N MET A 427 -7.21 11.40 -9.28
CA MET A 427 -6.25 12.22 -8.56
C MET A 427 -5.18 12.77 -9.51
N LEU A 428 -5.07 14.10 -9.56
CA LEU A 428 -4.07 14.80 -10.36
C LEU A 428 -2.98 15.38 -9.46
N LEU A 429 -1.76 14.90 -9.66
CA LEU A 429 -0.57 15.27 -8.91
C LEU A 429 0.41 16.00 -9.83
N THR A 430 1.40 16.66 -9.23
CA THR A 430 2.51 17.31 -9.93
C THR A 430 3.83 16.86 -9.33
N LEU A 431 4.88 16.77 -10.15
CA LEU A 431 6.22 16.41 -9.67
C LEU A 431 6.77 17.44 -8.67
N ASP A 432 6.32 18.69 -8.75
CA ASP A 432 6.70 19.76 -7.84
C ASP A 432 6.26 19.50 -6.39
N GLU A 433 5.20 18.71 -6.21
CA GLU A 433 4.71 18.27 -4.89
C GLU A 433 5.67 17.26 -4.22
N PHE A 434 6.65 16.72 -4.93
CA PHE A 434 7.64 15.78 -4.39
C PHE A 434 9.03 16.39 -4.19
N LYS A 435 9.22 17.69 -4.42
CA LYS A 435 10.54 18.35 -4.37
C LYS A 435 11.18 18.38 -2.98
N THR A 436 10.38 18.38 -1.93
CA THR A 436 10.83 18.45 -0.54
C THR A 436 10.18 17.34 0.26
N THR A 437 10.88 16.79 1.25
CA THR A 437 10.37 15.72 2.12
C THR A 437 9.01 16.05 2.74
N ASP A 438 8.81 17.28 3.23
CA ASP A 438 7.54 17.68 3.85
C ASP A 438 6.37 17.68 2.86
N LYS A 439 6.56 18.27 1.67
CA LYS A 439 5.56 18.24 0.59
C LYS A 439 5.29 16.81 0.11
N LEU A 440 6.33 15.99 0.00
CA LEU A 440 6.20 14.59 -0.39
C LEU A 440 5.31 13.84 0.59
N HIS A 441 5.58 13.93 1.89
CA HIS A 441 4.74 13.28 2.90
C HIS A 441 3.31 13.82 2.90
N THR A 442 3.14 15.15 2.86
CA THR A 442 1.81 15.76 2.76
C THR A 442 1.02 15.26 1.56
N THR A 443 1.71 15.04 0.43
CA THR A 443 1.09 14.53 -0.79
C THR A 443 0.78 13.05 -0.69
N MET A 444 1.68 12.26 -0.12
CA MET A 444 1.45 10.83 0.09
C MET A 444 0.32 10.55 1.08
N ASP A 445 0.14 11.39 2.11
CA ASP A 445 -1.01 11.30 3.01
C ASP A 445 -2.35 11.46 2.24
N LYS A 446 -2.40 12.41 1.28
CA LYS A 446 -3.55 12.57 0.38
C LYS A 446 -3.71 11.37 -0.56
N VAL A 447 -2.61 10.81 -1.08
CA VAL A 447 -2.64 9.63 -1.95
C VAL A 447 -3.18 8.41 -1.20
N PHE A 448 -2.70 8.14 0.01
CA PHE A 448 -3.21 7.04 0.83
C PHE A 448 -4.68 7.23 1.17
N THR A 449 -5.09 8.45 1.54
CA THR A 449 -6.50 8.79 1.76
C THR A 449 -7.34 8.54 0.51
N PHE A 450 -6.88 8.99 -0.66
CA PHE A 450 -7.58 8.79 -1.94
C PHE A 450 -7.72 7.31 -2.30
N LEU A 451 -6.72 6.49 -1.95
CA LEU A 451 -6.72 5.05 -2.18
C LEU A 451 -7.47 4.25 -1.09
N ASP A 452 -8.09 4.93 -0.12
CA ASP A 452 -8.77 4.29 1.02
C ASP A 452 -7.80 3.41 1.85
N LEU A 453 -6.53 3.82 1.91
CA LEU A 453 -5.48 3.21 2.73
C LEU A 453 -5.34 3.95 4.06
N PRO A 454 -5.07 3.23 5.16
CA PRO A 454 -4.75 3.87 6.44
C PRO A 454 -3.48 4.70 6.35
N TYR A 455 -3.29 5.60 7.32
CA TYR A 455 -2.09 6.42 7.37
C TYR A 455 -0.84 5.54 7.45
N HIS A 456 0.15 5.90 6.63
CA HIS A 456 1.46 5.26 6.62
C HIS A 456 2.53 6.31 6.33
N ARG A 457 3.64 6.24 7.05
CA ARG A 457 4.78 7.13 6.82
C ARG A 457 5.80 6.41 5.96
N ILE A 458 5.96 6.86 4.71
CA ILE A 458 7.01 6.34 3.83
C ILE A 458 8.41 6.59 4.44
N GLU A 459 9.32 5.66 4.23
CA GLU A 459 10.69 5.71 4.75
C GLU A 459 11.68 6.15 3.68
N ASP A 460 11.58 5.58 2.47
CA ASP A 460 12.42 5.96 1.34
C ASP A 460 11.78 7.13 0.58
N THR A 461 12.37 8.32 0.75
CA THR A 461 11.97 9.56 0.06
C THR A 461 12.88 9.88 -1.13
N SER A 462 13.71 8.94 -1.58
CA SER A 462 14.67 9.19 -2.66
C SER A 462 13.98 9.37 -4.01
N ALA A 463 14.37 10.40 -4.74
CA ALA A 463 13.91 10.61 -6.10
C ALA A 463 14.41 9.46 -7.01
N LYS A 464 13.51 8.93 -7.84
CA LYS A 464 13.82 7.82 -8.76
C LYS A 464 14.07 8.33 -10.19
N ASN A 465 15.00 7.68 -10.89
CA ASN A 465 15.34 7.96 -12.29
C ASN A 465 15.73 9.42 -12.57
N THR A 466 16.41 10.07 -11.61
CA THR A 466 16.96 11.42 -11.79
C THR A 466 18.16 11.37 -12.72
N ARG A 467 18.10 12.09 -13.83
CA ARG A 467 19.21 12.26 -14.76
C ARG A 467 19.51 13.75 -14.89
N LYS A 468 20.78 14.08 -15.03
CA LYS A 468 21.22 15.41 -15.44
C LYS A 468 21.24 15.43 -16.96
N TYR A 469 20.70 16.50 -17.53
CA TYR A 469 20.65 16.72 -18.97
C TYR A 469 21.28 18.08 -19.24
N ASP A 470 21.74 18.28 -20.47
CA ASP A 470 22.14 19.61 -20.92
C ASP A 470 20.94 20.57 -20.83
N PRO A 471 21.18 21.88 -20.65
CA PRO A 471 20.09 22.83 -20.66
C PRO A 471 19.40 22.86 -22.03
N ILE A 472 18.07 23.02 -22.02
CA ILE A 472 17.30 23.34 -23.23
C ILE A 472 17.78 24.70 -23.74
N ASP A 473 17.99 24.82 -25.04
CA ASP A 473 18.19 26.12 -25.69
C ASP A 473 17.05 27.10 -25.33
N ASP A 474 17.41 28.34 -25.00
CA ASP A 474 16.47 29.34 -24.48
C ASP A 474 15.38 29.70 -25.51
N ALA A 475 15.70 29.71 -26.81
CA ALA A 475 14.74 29.99 -27.85
C ALA A 475 13.73 28.83 -28.01
N VAL A 476 14.21 27.59 -27.97
CA VAL A 476 13.35 26.39 -28.00
C VAL A 476 12.46 26.33 -26.76
N ARG A 477 13.00 26.65 -25.59
CA ARG A 477 12.24 26.75 -24.33
C ARG A 477 11.14 27.80 -24.43
N ALA A 478 11.46 29.00 -24.89
CA ALA A 478 10.49 30.08 -25.05
C ALA A 478 9.39 29.72 -26.07
N LYS A 479 9.76 29.08 -27.19
CA LYS A 479 8.84 28.57 -28.21
C LYS A 479 7.83 27.58 -27.61
N LEU A 480 8.31 26.55 -26.90
CA LEU A 480 7.43 25.57 -26.25
C LEU A 480 6.59 26.19 -25.12
N ALA A 481 7.16 27.08 -24.31
CA ALA A 481 6.43 27.75 -23.24
C ALA A 481 5.26 28.58 -23.81
N ALA A 482 5.50 29.36 -24.87
CA ALA A 482 4.46 30.11 -25.57
C ALA A 482 3.37 29.19 -26.16
N PHE A 483 3.78 28.05 -26.74
CA PHE A 483 2.83 27.06 -27.26
C PHE A 483 1.95 26.46 -26.16
N TYR A 484 2.53 26.04 -25.02
CA TYR A 484 1.78 25.39 -23.95
C TYR A 484 0.98 26.36 -23.08
N ALA A 485 1.37 27.63 -22.97
CA ALA A 485 0.73 28.62 -22.09
C ALA A 485 -0.81 28.59 -22.12
N PRO A 486 -1.50 28.68 -23.29
CA PRO A 486 -2.96 28.64 -23.32
C PRO A 486 -3.54 27.30 -22.85
N TYR A 487 -2.86 26.18 -23.13
CA TYR A 487 -3.29 24.85 -22.67
C TYR A 487 -3.05 24.63 -21.18
N ASN A 488 -1.99 25.25 -20.63
CA ASN A 488 -1.69 25.26 -19.21
C ASN A 488 -2.77 26.00 -18.42
N GLU A 489 -3.29 27.12 -18.93
CA GLU A 489 -4.40 27.83 -18.27
C GLU A 489 -5.65 26.94 -18.12
N LYS A 490 -6.03 26.18 -19.17
CA LYS A 490 -7.11 25.19 -19.07
C LYS A 490 -6.82 24.08 -18.05
N LEU A 491 -5.55 23.66 -17.95
CA LEU A 491 -5.15 22.71 -16.92
C LEU A 491 -5.28 23.32 -15.51
N TYR A 492 -4.94 24.59 -15.34
CA TYR A 492 -5.05 25.27 -14.04
C TYR A 492 -6.49 25.41 -13.58
N GLU A 493 -7.41 25.72 -14.50
CA GLU A 493 -8.85 25.67 -14.25
C GLU A 493 -9.29 24.28 -13.79
N MET A 494 -8.85 23.22 -14.49
CA MET A 494 -9.13 21.83 -14.13
C MET A 494 -8.58 21.45 -12.75
N LEU A 495 -7.40 21.94 -12.37
CA LEU A 495 -6.76 21.67 -11.09
C LEU A 495 -7.25 22.58 -9.95
N GLY A 496 -7.95 23.68 -10.28
CA GLY A 496 -8.29 24.74 -9.32
C GLY A 496 -7.07 25.47 -8.76
N ARG A 497 -5.91 25.43 -9.44
CA ARG A 497 -4.66 26.09 -9.00
C ARG A 497 -3.74 26.38 -10.18
N ASN A 498 -3.07 27.53 -10.13
CA ASN A 498 -2.03 27.92 -11.10
C ASN A 498 -0.68 27.32 -10.69
N LEU A 499 0.01 26.68 -11.65
CA LEU A 499 1.30 26.01 -11.41
C LEU A 499 2.51 26.84 -11.85
N GLY A 500 2.30 27.96 -12.56
CA GLY A 500 3.37 28.83 -13.07
C GLY A 500 4.27 28.15 -14.11
N TRP A 501 3.71 27.29 -14.95
CA TRP A 501 4.43 26.48 -15.95
C TRP A 501 4.47 27.09 -17.33
#